data_AF-A0A257TAR0-F1
#
_entry.id   AF-A0A257TAR0-F1
#
_cell.length_a   1.000
_cell.length_b   1.000
_cell.length_c   1.000
_cell.angle_alpha   90.00
_cell.angle_beta   90.00
_cell.angle_gamma   90.00
#
_symmetry.space_group_name_H-M   'P 1'
#
loop_
_entity.id
_entity.type
_entity.pdbx_description
1 polymer ?
#
loop_
_entity_poly.entity_id
_entity_poly.type
_entity_poly.pdbx_seq_one_letter_code
_entity_poly.pdbx_strand_id
1 'polypeptide(L)'
;SYLSPNTVLLLGQGDTVDRFKALMGRYLQGEVHLRKNKGLWPPLHTPILWQRSIPNRAALDIYSAGGGFHSPVPPIVSLVTGKVSYTDINSRALLNRWIDEPQRLWDAIYELLSQGIEVVVHVGSDPNLLPSTFKRLSDNVTAELAGRSLRNFGMRAVSNIVARPWLAKLMSARAAVLRAPYVVQVVLEDWLLEQ
;
A
#
# COMPACT_ATOMS: atom_id res chain seq x y z
N SER A 1 -8.44 -2.63 -5.94
CA SER A 1 -7.54 -2.23 -4.83
C SER A 1 -7.02 -0.82 -5.06
N TYR A 2 -6.89 0.00 -4.02
CA TYR A 2 -6.30 1.35 -4.13
C TYR A 2 -4.79 1.26 -3.93
N LEU A 3 -4.02 1.64 -4.96
CA LEU A 3 -2.55 1.69 -4.88
C LEU A 3 -2.08 3.05 -4.35
N SER A 4 -2.84 4.10 -4.66
CA SER A 4 -2.61 5.49 -4.25
C SER A 4 -3.88 6.31 -4.50
N PRO A 5 -3.96 7.60 -4.08
CA PRO A 5 -5.16 8.41 -4.27
C PRO A 5 -5.66 8.51 -5.73
N ASN A 6 -4.75 8.47 -6.71
CA ASN A 6 -5.06 8.59 -8.13
C ASN A 6 -4.75 7.31 -8.93
N THR A 7 -4.60 6.15 -8.29
CA THR A 7 -4.30 4.90 -9.00
C THR A 7 -4.96 3.71 -8.34
N VAL A 8 -5.67 2.94 -9.15
CA VAL A 8 -6.38 1.73 -8.72
C VAL A 8 -5.92 0.54 -9.54
N LEU A 9 -5.82 -0.61 -8.90
CA LEU A 9 -5.71 -1.90 -9.57
C LEU A 9 -7.10 -2.48 -9.78
N LEU A 10 -7.44 -2.72 -11.05
CA LEU A 10 -8.67 -3.36 -11.49
C LEU A 10 -8.35 -4.77 -11.97
N LEU A 11 -9.07 -5.75 -11.43
CA LEU A 11 -9.01 -7.15 -11.83
C LEU A 11 -10.40 -7.56 -12.32
N GLY A 12 -10.46 -8.38 -13.36
CA GLY A 12 -11.70 -8.85 -13.95
C GLY A 12 -11.51 -10.21 -14.62
N GLN A 13 -12.62 -10.84 -14.98
CA GLN A 13 -12.65 -12.15 -15.65
C GLN A 13 -13.04 -11.98 -17.12
N GLY A 14 -12.47 -12.81 -17.99
CA GLY A 14 -12.80 -12.80 -19.43
C GLY A 14 -12.54 -11.43 -20.06
N ASP A 15 -13.56 -10.89 -20.73
CA ASP A 15 -13.52 -9.61 -21.45
C ASP A 15 -14.00 -8.41 -20.60
N THR A 16 -14.29 -8.61 -19.31
CA THR A 16 -14.88 -7.56 -18.46
C THR A 16 -14.02 -6.29 -18.34
N VAL A 17 -12.70 -6.41 -18.30
CA VAL A 17 -11.78 -5.25 -18.28
C VAL A 17 -11.80 -4.50 -19.61
N ASP A 18 -11.96 -5.21 -20.73
CA ASP A 18 -12.03 -4.59 -22.05
C ASP A 18 -13.37 -3.87 -22.23
N ARG A 19 -14.47 -4.48 -21.76
CA ARG A 19 -15.78 -3.83 -21.71
C ARG A 19 -15.75 -2.58 -20.83
N PHE A 20 -15.12 -2.65 -19.67
CA PHE A 20 -14.91 -1.48 -18.81
C PHE A 20 -14.15 -0.39 -19.56
N LYS A 21 -13.04 -0.72 -20.24
CA LYS A 21 -12.27 0.25 -21.03
C LYS A 21 -13.11 0.88 -22.15
N ALA A 22 -14.00 0.13 -22.80
CA ALA A 22 -14.87 0.66 -23.84
C ALA A 22 -15.94 1.63 -23.29
N LEU A 23 -16.34 1.46 -22.03
CA LEU A 23 -17.39 2.26 -21.39
C LEU A 23 -16.84 3.42 -20.55
N MET A 24 -15.60 3.35 -20.05
CA MET A 24 -15.08 4.29 -19.05
C MET A 24 -15.12 5.74 -19.51
N GLY A 25 -14.86 6.03 -20.79
CA GLY A 25 -14.88 7.40 -21.33
C GLY A 25 -16.28 8.03 -21.37
N ARG A 26 -17.34 7.23 -21.25
CA ARG A 26 -18.72 7.74 -21.16
C ARG A 26 -19.10 8.17 -19.75
N TYR A 27 -18.46 7.58 -18.73
CA TYR A 27 -18.89 7.72 -17.33
C TYR A 27 -17.87 8.43 -16.44
N LEU A 28 -16.58 8.38 -16.77
CA LEU A 28 -15.53 9.03 -16.00
C LEU A 28 -15.20 10.39 -16.59
N GLN A 29 -15.13 11.39 -15.73
CA GLN A 29 -14.70 12.75 -16.07
C GLN A 29 -13.18 12.86 -15.91
N GLY A 30 -12.53 13.62 -16.79
CA GLY A 30 -11.08 13.86 -16.77
C GLY A 30 -10.25 12.83 -17.54
N GLU A 31 -8.93 13.02 -17.53
CA GLU A 31 -7.97 12.14 -18.20
C GLU A 31 -7.75 10.86 -17.38
N VAL A 32 -8.62 9.87 -17.58
CA VAL A 32 -8.48 8.55 -16.96
C VAL A 32 -7.87 7.58 -17.96
N HIS A 33 -6.71 7.03 -17.61
CA HIS A 33 -6.01 6.04 -18.44
C HIS A 33 -6.14 4.64 -17.85
N LEU A 34 -6.52 3.67 -18.69
CA LEU A 34 -6.48 2.25 -18.34
C LEU A 34 -5.34 1.56 -19.09
N ARG A 35 -4.33 1.12 -18.34
CA ARG A 35 -3.25 0.26 -18.82
C ARG A 35 -3.54 -1.19 -18.44
N LYS A 36 -3.80 -2.03 -19.44
CA LYS A 36 -4.05 -3.47 -19.27
C LYS A 36 -2.72 -4.23 -19.33
N ASN A 37 -2.52 -5.17 -18.43
CA ASN A 37 -1.41 -6.12 -18.51
C ASN A 37 -1.68 -7.15 -19.63
N LYS A 38 -0.66 -7.56 -20.38
CA LYS A 38 -0.80 -8.52 -21.49
C LYS A 38 -1.01 -9.96 -21.00
N GLY A 39 -0.50 -10.29 -19.81
CA GLY A 39 -0.60 -11.63 -19.23
C GLY A 39 -1.94 -11.90 -18.55
N LEU A 40 -2.24 -13.18 -18.33
CA LEU A 40 -3.26 -13.62 -17.39
C LEU A 40 -2.65 -13.66 -16.01
N TRP A 41 -3.26 -12.94 -15.08
CA TRP A 41 -2.83 -12.92 -13.68
C TRP A 41 -3.83 -13.71 -12.86
N PRO A 42 -3.38 -14.47 -11.84
CA PRO A 42 -4.31 -15.09 -10.91
C PRO A 42 -5.16 -13.99 -10.26
N PRO A 43 -6.48 -14.18 -10.11
CA PRO A 43 -7.38 -13.14 -9.62
C PRO A 43 -7.32 -13.05 -8.08
N LEU A 44 -6.10 -13.03 -7.53
CA LEU A 44 -5.86 -12.87 -6.09
C LEU A 44 -6.51 -11.59 -5.61
N HIS A 45 -6.99 -11.59 -4.37
CA HIS A 45 -7.64 -10.44 -3.74
C HIS A 45 -8.98 -10.08 -4.40
N THR A 46 -9.65 -11.08 -4.99
CA THR A 46 -10.99 -10.92 -5.55
C THR A 46 -11.91 -12.11 -5.21
N PRO A 47 -13.24 -11.89 -5.20
CA PRO A 47 -14.22 -12.98 -5.08
C PRO A 47 -14.21 -14.00 -6.23
N ILE A 48 -13.49 -13.75 -7.33
CA ILE A 48 -13.38 -14.73 -8.44
C ILE A 48 -12.79 -16.06 -7.95
N LEU A 49 -11.95 -16.02 -6.91
CA LEU A 49 -11.37 -17.19 -6.26
C LEU A 49 -12.41 -18.14 -5.66
N TRP A 50 -13.63 -17.66 -5.38
CA TRP A 50 -14.73 -18.47 -4.84
C TRP A 50 -15.22 -19.53 -5.81
N GLN A 51 -15.07 -19.29 -7.13
CA GLN A 51 -15.45 -20.25 -8.18
C GLN A 51 -14.75 -21.60 -8.02
N ARG A 52 -13.57 -21.61 -7.39
CA ARG A 52 -12.79 -22.82 -7.11
C ARG A 52 -12.65 -23.10 -5.62
N SER A 53 -13.46 -22.46 -4.76
CA SER A 53 -13.39 -22.59 -3.31
C SER A 53 -11.95 -22.44 -2.77
N ILE A 54 -11.16 -21.54 -3.37
CA ILE A 54 -9.76 -21.35 -3.00
C ILE A 54 -9.64 -20.86 -1.55
N PRO A 55 -10.42 -19.85 -1.09
CA PRO A 55 -10.33 -19.40 0.30
C PRO A 55 -10.67 -20.52 1.29
N ASN A 56 -11.69 -21.34 1.04
CA ASN A 56 -12.04 -22.44 1.95
C ASN A 56 -10.92 -23.48 2.11
N ARG A 57 -10.25 -23.83 1.00
CA ARG A 57 -9.13 -24.77 1.03
C ARG A 57 -7.93 -24.18 1.77
N ALA A 58 -7.58 -22.94 1.44
CA ALA A 58 -6.51 -22.25 2.12
C ALA A 58 -6.81 -22.01 3.61
N ALA A 59 -8.07 -21.78 3.98
CA ALA A 59 -8.48 -21.64 5.39
C ALA A 59 -8.17 -22.91 6.18
N LEU A 60 -8.42 -24.09 5.60
CA LEU A 60 -8.08 -25.37 6.22
C LEU A 60 -6.57 -25.49 6.45
N ASP A 61 -5.78 -25.17 5.43
CA ASP A 61 -4.32 -25.22 5.51
C ASP A 61 -3.79 -24.24 6.56
N ILE A 62 -4.25 -22.99 6.55
CA ILE A 62 -3.90 -21.93 7.52
C ILE A 62 -4.31 -22.33 8.94
N TYR A 63 -5.46 -23.00 9.10
CA TYR A 63 -5.91 -23.45 10.41
C TYR A 63 -4.99 -24.53 10.99
N SER A 64 -4.50 -25.43 10.13
CA SER A 64 -3.55 -26.49 10.50
C SER A 64 -2.10 -26.02 10.64
N ALA A 65 -1.79 -24.80 10.19
CA ALA A 65 -0.44 -24.25 10.27
C ALA A 65 -0.01 -24.00 11.72
N GLY A 66 1.27 -24.28 11.99
CA GLY A 66 1.93 -23.90 13.25
C GLY A 66 1.95 -22.38 13.46
N GLY A 67 2.35 -21.93 14.66
CA GLY A 67 2.47 -20.50 14.97
C GLY A 67 1.71 -20.03 16.21
N GLY A 68 1.00 -20.91 16.93
CA GLY A 68 0.40 -20.59 18.23
C GLY A 68 -0.63 -19.44 18.22
N PHE A 69 -0.85 -18.85 19.40
CA PHE A 69 -1.72 -17.68 19.63
C PHE A 69 -0.91 -16.58 20.33
N HIS A 70 -0.19 -15.79 19.55
CA HIS A 70 0.58 -14.66 20.07
C HIS A 70 0.56 -13.51 19.06
N SER A 71 0.53 -12.29 19.58
CA SER A 71 0.65 -11.10 18.74
C SER A 71 2.04 -11.08 18.09
N PRO A 72 2.13 -10.70 16.80
CA PRO A 72 3.42 -10.69 16.11
C PRO A 72 4.35 -9.63 16.69
N VAL A 73 5.62 -10.00 16.82
CA VAL A 73 6.73 -9.10 17.16
C VAL A 73 7.80 -9.26 16.07
N PRO A 74 8.10 -8.20 15.29
CA PRO A 74 7.56 -6.84 15.38
C PRO A 74 6.07 -6.73 14.95
N PRO A 75 5.38 -5.62 15.29
CA PRO A 75 4.01 -5.38 14.85
C PRO A 75 3.88 -5.42 13.32
N ILE A 76 2.80 -6.03 12.81
CA ILE A 76 2.56 -6.17 11.37
C ILE A 76 1.36 -5.32 10.95
N VAL A 77 1.54 -4.50 9.92
CA VAL A 77 0.43 -3.82 9.24
C VAL A 77 -0.23 -4.79 8.27
N SER A 78 -1.52 -5.06 8.48
CA SER A 78 -2.30 -5.92 7.60
C SER A 78 -2.78 -5.15 6.38
N LEU A 79 -2.49 -5.65 5.18
CA LEU A 79 -3.03 -5.09 3.93
C LEU A 79 -4.53 -5.32 3.75
N VAL A 80 -5.16 -6.19 4.55
CA VAL A 80 -6.62 -6.36 4.57
C VAL A 80 -7.29 -5.20 5.29
N THR A 81 -6.67 -4.70 6.35
CA THR A 81 -7.26 -3.66 7.23
C THR A 81 -6.63 -2.28 7.03
N GLY A 82 -5.42 -2.22 6.46
CA GLY A 82 -4.60 -1.02 6.37
C GLY A 82 -4.03 -0.56 7.72
N LYS A 83 -4.04 -1.42 8.75
CA LYS A 83 -3.70 -1.08 10.14
C LYS A 83 -2.89 -2.19 10.82
N VAL A 84 -2.25 -1.87 11.95
CA VAL A 84 -1.69 -2.87 12.88
C VAL A 84 -2.85 -3.57 13.58
N SER A 85 -3.37 -4.61 12.94
CA SER A 85 -4.59 -5.29 13.35
C SER A 85 -4.37 -6.73 13.82
N TYR A 86 -3.16 -7.25 13.67
CA TYR A 86 -2.83 -8.59 14.14
C TYR A 86 -2.80 -8.63 15.67
N THR A 87 -3.48 -9.62 16.22
CA THR A 87 -3.56 -9.93 17.66
C THR A 87 -3.14 -11.37 17.87
N ASP A 88 -3.15 -11.81 19.12
CA ASP A 88 -2.91 -13.20 19.52
C ASP A 88 -3.91 -14.20 18.92
N ILE A 89 -5.15 -13.79 18.65
CA ILE A 89 -6.22 -14.71 18.24
C ILE A 89 -6.68 -14.58 16.77
N ASN A 90 -6.35 -13.48 16.08
CA ASN A 90 -6.97 -13.19 14.77
C ASN A 90 -6.07 -13.42 13.55
N SER A 91 -4.80 -13.81 13.72
CA SER A 91 -3.84 -13.95 12.61
C SER A 91 -4.32 -14.87 11.50
N ARG A 92 -4.83 -16.05 11.86
CA ARG A 92 -5.36 -17.03 10.89
C ARG A 92 -6.56 -16.48 10.11
N ALA A 93 -7.47 -15.79 10.80
CA ALA A 93 -8.64 -15.19 10.17
C ALA A 93 -8.24 -14.06 9.20
N LEU A 94 -7.29 -13.20 9.59
CA LEU A 94 -6.77 -12.14 8.72
C LEU A 94 -6.03 -12.69 7.51
N LEU A 95 -5.23 -13.75 7.67
CA LEU A 95 -4.55 -14.44 6.57
C LEU A 95 -5.55 -15.07 5.59
N ASN A 96 -6.64 -15.66 6.09
CA ASN A 96 -7.68 -16.19 5.21
C ASN A 96 -8.35 -15.08 4.39
N ARG A 97 -8.72 -13.97 5.04
CA ARG A 97 -9.30 -12.78 4.38
C ARG A 97 -8.35 -12.16 3.35
N TRP A 98 -7.03 -12.26 3.56
CA TRP A 98 -6.05 -11.72 2.62
C TRP A 98 -6.16 -12.33 1.21
N ILE A 99 -6.68 -13.55 1.09
CA ILE A 99 -6.74 -14.31 -0.15
C ILE A 99 -7.68 -13.66 -1.16
N ASP A 100 -8.87 -13.24 -0.73
CA ASP A 100 -9.97 -12.79 -1.59
C ASP A 100 -10.42 -11.35 -1.32
N GLU A 101 -9.93 -10.70 -0.27
CA GLU A 101 -10.18 -9.28 -0.03
C GLU A 101 -9.19 -8.35 -0.75
N PRO A 102 -9.68 -7.21 -1.28
CA PRO A 102 -8.84 -6.18 -1.88
C PRO A 102 -7.75 -5.67 -0.92
N GLN A 103 -6.54 -5.51 -1.44
CA GLN A 103 -5.41 -5.00 -0.68
C GLN A 103 -5.51 -3.46 -0.49
N ARG A 104 -5.48 -3.03 0.76
CA ARG A 104 -5.52 -1.62 1.22
C ARG A 104 -4.11 -1.05 1.35
N LEU A 105 -3.34 -1.12 0.26
CA LEU A 105 -1.95 -0.68 0.21
C LEU A 105 -1.78 0.78 0.64
N TRP A 106 -2.63 1.67 0.12
CA TRP A 106 -2.57 3.09 0.45
C TRP A 106 -2.78 3.35 1.95
N ASP A 107 -3.74 2.66 2.56
CA ASP A 107 -4.01 2.80 3.99
C ASP A 107 -2.84 2.27 4.84
N ALA A 108 -2.18 1.20 4.39
CA ALA A 108 -0.99 0.68 5.04
C ALA A 108 0.21 1.65 4.96
N ILE A 109 0.46 2.25 3.79
CA ILE A 109 1.51 3.28 3.63
C ILE A 109 1.23 4.45 4.56
N TYR A 110 -0.02 4.89 4.61
CA TYR A 110 -0.44 5.96 5.48
C TYR A 110 -0.26 5.64 6.97
N GLU A 111 -0.63 4.42 7.38
CA GLU A 111 -0.41 3.92 8.72
C GLU A 111 1.08 3.96 9.08
N LEU A 112 1.96 3.45 8.22
CA LEU A 112 3.41 3.47 8.41
C LEU A 112 3.93 4.90 8.58
N LEU A 113 3.57 5.82 7.67
CA LEU A 113 3.97 7.23 7.77
C LEU A 113 3.46 7.90 9.06
N SER A 114 2.25 7.55 9.51
CA SER A 114 1.68 8.09 10.75
C SER A 114 2.41 7.62 12.00
N GLN A 115 3.01 6.42 11.96
CA GLN A 115 3.87 5.89 13.02
C GLN A 115 5.25 6.57 13.05
N GLY A 116 5.58 7.36 12.02
CA GLY A 116 6.83 8.11 11.96
C GLY A 116 8.04 7.28 11.61
N ILE A 117 7.87 6.34 10.70
CA ILE A 117 9.00 5.63 10.09
C ILE A 117 9.98 6.63 9.44
N GLU A 118 11.27 6.32 9.57
CA GLU A 118 12.37 7.09 8.97
C GLU A 118 13.06 6.30 7.84
N VAL A 119 13.02 4.98 7.93
CA VAL A 119 13.65 4.07 6.99
C VAL A 119 12.66 2.97 6.59
N VAL A 120 12.59 2.65 5.30
CA VAL A 120 11.89 1.49 4.76
C VAL A 120 12.90 0.60 4.08
N VAL A 121 13.02 -0.63 4.57
CA VAL A 121 13.83 -1.68 3.94
C VAL A 121 12.91 -2.57 3.12
N HIS A 122 13.14 -2.62 1.82
CA HIS A 122 12.39 -3.45 0.88
C HIS A 122 13.09 -4.81 0.75
N VAL A 123 12.39 -5.87 1.17
CA VAL A 123 12.91 -7.24 1.18
C VAL A 123 12.16 -8.08 0.15
N GLY A 124 12.90 -8.67 -0.78
CA GLY A 124 12.36 -9.50 -1.86
C GLY A 124 13.17 -9.29 -3.15
N SER A 125 12.98 -10.17 -4.12
CA SER A 125 13.58 -10.04 -5.45
C SER A 125 12.91 -8.89 -6.22
N ASP A 126 13.69 -7.93 -6.74
CA ASP A 126 13.20 -6.80 -7.56
C ASP A 126 11.94 -6.11 -7.00
N PRO A 127 11.99 -5.52 -5.78
CA PRO A 127 10.83 -4.85 -5.22
C PRO A 127 10.52 -3.58 -6.02
N ASN A 128 9.36 -3.52 -6.67
CA ASN A 128 9.02 -2.38 -7.53
C ASN A 128 7.81 -1.58 -7.05
N LEU A 129 6.76 -2.23 -6.52
CA LEU A 129 5.49 -1.57 -6.22
C LEU A 129 5.60 -0.59 -5.04
N LEU A 130 6.12 -1.06 -3.91
CA LEU A 130 6.30 -0.23 -2.73
C LEU A 130 7.34 0.88 -2.96
N PRO A 131 8.56 0.60 -3.48
CA PRO A 131 9.54 1.64 -3.78
C PRO A 131 9.01 2.73 -4.71
N SER A 132 8.37 2.34 -5.82
CA SER A 132 7.79 3.30 -6.77
C SER A 132 6.64 4.11 -6.17
N THR A 133 5.84 3.51 -5.28
CA THR A 133 4.75 4.22 -4.60
C THR A 133 5.28 5.27 -3.63
N PHE A 134 6.27 4.93 -2.79
CA PHE A 134 6.92 5.89 -1.90
C PHE A 134 7.65 6.98 -2.69
N LYS A 135 8.37 6.62 -3.76
CA LYS A 135 9.05 7.59 -4.63
C LYS A 135 8.06 8.58 -5.24
N ARG A 136 6.99 8.09 -5.87
CA ARG A 136 5.97 8.95 -6.47
C ARG A 136 5.29 9.83 -5.41
N LEU A 137 5.07 9.30 -4.22
CA LEU A 137 4.50 10.08 -3.12
C LEU A 137 5.44 11.22 -2.70
N SER A 138 6.72 10.93 -2.55
CA SER A 138 7.77 11.91 -2.28
C SER A 138 7.82 12.99 -3.37
N ASP A 139 7.84 12.59 -4.63
CA ASP A 139 7.92 13.50 -5.77
C ASP A 139 6.68 14.43 -5.81
N ASN A 140 5.47 13.88 -5.63
CA ASN A 140 4.22 14.66 -5.58
C ASN A 140 4.20 15.65 -4.41
N VAL A 141 4.58 15.21 -3.21
CA VAL A 141 4.64 16.10 -2.03
C VAL A 141 5.65 17.23 -2.26
N THR A 142 6.82 16.91 -2.82
CA THR A 142 7.85 17.90 -3.11
C THR A 142 7.37 18.91 -4.14
N ALA A 143 6.70 18.47 -5.21
CA ALA A 143 6.14 19.33 -6.24
C ALA A 143 5.05 20.27 -5.69
N GLU A 144 4.12 19.74 -4.88
CA GLU A 144 3.08 20.53 -4.23
C GLU A 144 3.66 21.58 -3.28
N LEU A 145 4.69 21.22 -2.50
CA LEU A 145 5.38 22.15 -1.59
C LEU A 145 6.24 23.19 -2.33
N ALA A 146 6.75 22.87 -3.53
CA ALA A 146 7.51 23.78 -4.39
C ALA A 146 6.61 24.68 -5.27
N GLY A 147 5.33 24.34 -5.43
CA GLY A 147 4.34 25.11 -6.18
C GLY A 147 4.13 26.53 -5.63
N ARG A 148 3.61 27.43 -6.47
CA ARG A 148 3.44 28.89 -6.22
C ARG A 148 2.62 29.27 -4.98
N SER A 149 2.02 28.32 -4.25
CA SER A 149 1.09 28.53 -3.13
C SER A 149 1.76 28.84 -1.79
N LEU A 150 2.98 28.36 -1.53
CA LEU A 150 3.62 28.45 -0.19
C LEU A 150 4.97 29.16 -0.22
N ARG A 151 5.05 30.27 -0.95
CA ARG A 151 6.30 30.86 -1.43
C ARG A 151 7.33 31.29 -0.37
N ASN A 152 7.08 31.23 0.94
CA ASN A 152 8.10 31.53 1.96
C ASN A 152 8.15 30.59 3.18
N PHE A 153 7.29 29.56 3.28
CA PHE A 153 7.20 28.72 4.49
C PHE A 153 7.23 27.19 4.25
N GLY A 154 7.07 26.72 3.01
CA GLY A 154 6.62 25.34 2.70
C GLY A 154 7.54 24.18 3.11
N MET A 155 8.85 24.24 2.85
CA MET A 155 9.73 23.06 3.06
C MET A 155 10.44 23.05 4.42
N ARG A 156 10.93 24.21 4.91
CA ARG A 156 11.61 24.28 6.22
C ARG A 156 10.64 24.10 7.38
N ALA A 157 9.41 24.62 7.29
CA ALA A 157 8.41 24.42 8.34
C ALA A 157 7.95 22.97 8.39
N VAL A 158 7.67 22.33 7.25
CA VAL A 158 7.31 20.90 7.20
C VAL A 158 8.47 20.03 7.66
N SER A 159 9.69 20.28 7.20
CA SER A 159 10.89 19.58 7.69
C SER A 159 11.05 19.70 9.21
N ASN A 160 10.86 20.90 9.77
CA ASN A 160 10.92 21.12 11.23
C ASN A 160 9.77 20.46 11.98
N ILE A 161 8.60 20.29 11.35
CA ILE A 161 7.46 19.58 11.93
C ILE A 161 7.70 18.08 11.92
N VAL A 162 8.18 17.52 10.80
CA VAL A 162 8.52 16.11 10.65
C VAL A 162 9.69 15.71 11.56
N ALA A 163 10.70 16.59 11.70
CA ALA A 163 11.84 16.40 12.59
C ALA A 163 11.49 16.51 14.09
N ARG A 164 10.24 16.84 14.45
CA ARG A 164 9.77 16.93 15.85
C ARG A 164 8.70 15.86 16.11
N PRO A 165 9.06 14.69 16.65
CA PRO A 165 8.15 13.56 16.82
C PRO A 165 6.85 13.89 17.58
N TRP A 166 6.90 14.82 18.55
CA TRP A 166 5.73 15.26 19.32
C TRP A 166 4.75 16.12 18.52
N LEU A 167 5.26 16.97 17.62
CA LEU A 167 4.43 17.84 16.77
C LEU A 167 3.82 17.05 15.62
N ALA A 168 4.56 16.06 15.13
CA ALA A 168 4.12 15.14 14.11
C ALA A 168 3.00 14.19 14.60
N LYS A 169 2.83 14.01 15.92
CA LYS A 169 1.68 13.33 16.57
C LYS A 169 0.43 14.21 16.69
N LEU A 170 0.57 15.55 16.59
CA LEU A 170 -0.52 16.52 16.63
C LEU A 170 -1.06 16.86 15.24
N MET A 171 -0.38 16.40 14.18
CA MET A 171 -0.85 16.56 12.82
C MET A 171 -2.10 15.71 12.58
N SER A 172 -3.09 16.28 11.88
CA SER A 172 -4.21 15.45 11.37
C SER A 172 -3.61 14.26 10.63
N ALA A 173 -4.24 13.09 10.74
CA ALA A 173 -3.74 11.88 10.11
C ALA A 173 -3.39 12.14 8.62
N ARG A 174 -4.16 13.00 7.92
CA ARG A 174 -3.97 13.34 6.50
C ARG A 174 -2.63 13.98 6.18
N ALA A 175 -2.00 14.63 7.16
CA ALA A 175 -0.73 15.29 6.99
C ALA A 175 0.49 14.37 7.23
N ALA A 176 0.29 13.11 7.63
CA ALA A 176 1.37 12.11 7.70
C ALA A 176 2.08 11.91 6.35
N VAL A 177 1.35 12.12 5.24
CA VAL A 177 1.88 12.06 3.87
C VAL A 177 3.03 13.06 3.64
N LEU A 178 3.05 14.19 4.35
CA LEU A 178 4.11 15.19 4.22
C LEU A 178 5.49 14.68 4.68
N ARG A 179 5.53 13.52 5.36
CA ARG A 179 6.78 12.84 5.74
C ARG A 179 7.44 12.07 4.60
N ALA A 180 6.69 11.74 3.55
CA ALA A 180 7.17 10.85 2.49
C ALA A 180 8.53 11.26 1.86
N PRO A 181 8.84 12.54 1.62
CA PRO A 181 10.15 12.95 1.09
C PRO A 181 11.34 12.70 2.02
N TYR A 182 11.10 12.49 3.31
CA TYR A 182 12.14 12.32 4.33
C TYR A 182 12.35 10.86 4.72
N VAL A 183 11.58 9.93 4.15
CA VAL A 183 11.76 8.50 4.40
C VAL A 183 12.87 7.96 3.51
N VAL A 184 13.91 7.41 4.13
CA VAL A 184 14.99 6.72 3.43
C VAL A 184 14.48 5.37 2.96
N GLN A 185 14.74 5.03 1.71
CA GLN A 185 14.36 3.74 1.13
C GLN A 185 15.62 2.95 0.79
N VAL A 186 15.67 1.70 1.24
CA VAL A 186 16.76 0.76 0.97
C VAL A 186 16.18 -0.47 0.29
N VAL A 187 16.65 -0.79 -0.91
CA VAL A 187 16.37 -2.09 -1.54
C VAL A 187 17.46 -3.04 -1.07
N LEU A 188 17.07 -4.10 -0.33
CA LEU A 188 18.03 -4.97 0.35
C LEU A 188 18.92 -5.73 -0.64
N GLU A 189 18.35 -6.18 -1.76
CA GLU A 189 19.08 -6.92 -2.80
C GLU A 189 20.19 -6.05 -3.41
N ASP A 190 19.86 -4.84 -3.87
CA ASP A 190 20.83 -3.88 -4.40
C ASP A 190 21.94 -3.57 -3.40
N TRP A 191 21.57 -3.32 -2.14
CA TRP A 191 22.53 -3.03 -1.07
C TRP A 191 23.48 -4.20 -0.78
N LEU A 192 23.00 -5.45 -0.84
CA LEU A 192 23.83 -6.63 -0.68
C LEU A 192 24.80 -6.83 -1.84
N LEU A 193 24.43 -6.44 -3.06
CA LEU A 193 25.27 -6.54 -4.25
C LEU A 193 26.35 -5.45 -4.33
N GLU A 194 26.21 -4.37 -3.56
CA GLU A 194 27.17 -3.25 -3.49
C GLU A 194 28.32 -3.47 -2.49
N GLN A 195 28.31 -4.56 -1.71
CA GLN A 195 29.36 -4.93 -0.74
C GLN A 195 30.40 -5.90 -1.33
#